data_AF-A0A496V645-F1
#
_entry.id   AF-A0A496V645-F1
#
_cell.length_a   1.000
_cell.length_b   1.000
_cell.length_c   1.000
_cell.angle_alpha   90.00
_cell.angle_beta   90.00
_cell.angle_gamma   90.00
#
_symmetry.space_group_name_H-M   'P 1'
#
loop_
_entity.id
_entity.type
_entity.pdbx_description
1 polymer ?
#
loop_
_entity_poly.entity_id
_entity_poly.type
_entity_poly.pdbx_seq_one_letter_code
_entity_poly.pdbx_strand_id
1 'polypeptide(L)'
;MTERKAVYYGQVELIPGIVGDGYVLDDDTAVMSERGTANLLGMANTALQNMATTGVPKSLKPFIDKGFSMTTTLIKVTAKNSHYKGRKIVVYDSNSIEAILRAYVMAVGQNALQKNQMHIGRRCVLLFCSLAKTALDVAIKEACGLSPNIQQTAQKNYIDAVKLIKEFGFTCSAPNDIAIKKDITQFLDVPESTLNSFLRKHKNDIQPIQLDSATIRSFGGKASRMNGYHLDDVTKIALGMDTIIGIELKKKVFGEIGSFAKPETSAEVQWREVLSKVFEGFDLHFNYPIGPYKVDFFVGKLMLVLECNGYCHRYYDEKQEKEREKLITQRIA
;
A
#
# COMPACT_ATOMS: atom_id res chain seq x y z
N MET A 1 19.74 34.46 2.16
CA MET A 1 18.37 33.96 1.97
C MET A 1 17.52 34.43 3.15
N THR A 2 16.38 35.04 2.87
CA THR A 2 15.36 35.37 3.86
C THR A 2 14.85 34.10 4.54
N GLU A 3 14.61 34.16 5.85
CA GLU A 3 14.03 33.03 6.60
C GLU A 3 12.61 32.75 6.09
N ARG A 4 12.38 31.56 5.51
CA ARG A 4 11.05 31.11 5.04
C ARG A 4 10.05 31.03 6.19
N LYS A 5 8.82 31.46 5.94
CA LYS A 5 7.76 31.56 6.94
C LYS A 5 6.53 30.77 6.53
N ALA A 6 6.01 29.94 7.43
CA ALA A 6 4.67 29.37 7.25
C ALA A 6 3.63 30.45 7.59
N VAL A 7 2.93 30.91 6.56
CA VAL A 7 1.95 32.01 6.65
C VAL A 7 0.52 31.49 6.77
N TYR A 8 0.23 30.32 6.20
CA TYR A 8 -1.04 29.61 6.38
C TYR A 8 -0.85 28.29 7.13
N TYR A 9 -1.91 27.86 7.81
CA TYR A 9 -1.99 26.61 8.55
C TYR A 9 -3.36 25.98 8.36
N GLY A 10 -3.38 24.67 8.17
CA GLY A 10 -4.58 23.85 8.15
C GLY A 10 -4.28 22.41 8.57
N GLN A 11 -5.33 21.69 8.99
CA GLN A 11 -5.22 20.26 9.21
C GLN A 11 -5.39 19.53 7.87
N VAL A 12 -4.50 18.59 7.62
CA VAL A 12 -4.46 17.76 6.42
C VAL A 12 -4.80 16.33 6.83
N GLU A 13 -5.89 15.80 6.28
CA GLU A 13 -6.32 14.43 6.50
C GLU A 13 -6.51 13.75 5.14
N LEU A 14 -5.43 13.20 4.58
CA LEU A 14 -5.45 12.47 3.31
C LEU A 14 -5.88 11.00 3.48
N ILE A 15 -5.74 10.49 4.71
CA ILE A 15 -6.14 9.16 5.13
C ILE A 15 -7.12 9.35 6.29
N PRO A 16 -8.32 8.72 6.28
CA PRO A 16 -9.26 8.81 7.39
C PRO A 16 -8.61 8.48 8.74
N GLY A 17 -8.79 9.36 9.72
CA GLY A 17 -8.24 9.22 11.07
C GLY A 17 -6.76 9.61 11.22
N ILE A 18 -6.10 10.04 10.14
CA ILE A 18 -4.69 10.43 10.16
C ILE A 18 -4.58 11.91 9.82
N VAL A 19 -4.48 12.71 10.87
CA VAL A 19 -4.38 14.16 10.77
C VAL A 19 -2.93 14.60 10.90
N GLY A 20 -2.49 15.44 9.96
CA GLY A 20 -1.20 16.12 9.96
C GLY A 20 -1.35 17.63 9.89
N ASP A 21 -0.35 18.35 10.41
CA ASP A 21 -0.32 19.81 10.29
C ASP A 21 0.25 20.21 8.92
N GLY A 22 -0.57 20.83 8.09
CA GLY A 22 -0.18 21.40 6.80
C GLY A 22 0.06 22.90 6.90
N TYR A 23 1.01 23.39 6.11
CA TYR A 23 1.36 24.80 6.02
C TYR A 23 1.57 25.21 4.57
N VAL A 24 1.29 26.47 4.27
CA VAL A 24 1.75 27.12 3.03
C VAL A 24 2.73 28.21 3.42
N LEU A 25 3.89 28.19 2.77
CA LEU A 25 4.98 29.12 3.02
C LEU A 25 4.75 30.46 2.29
N ASP A 26 5.57 31.45 2.60
CA ASP A 26 5.55 32.78 1.99
C ASP A 26 5.94 32.79 0.50
N ASP A 27 6.54 31.69 0.00
CA ASP A 27 6.82 31.43 -1.41
C ASP A 27 5.81 30.48 -2.07
N ASP A 28 4.62 30.30 -1.46
CA ASP A 28 3.52 29.43 -1.90
C ASP A 28 3.85 27.92 -1.85
N THR A 29 5.01 27.53 -1.30
CA THR A 29 5.34 26.11 -1.12
C THR A 29 4.40 25.46 -0.10
N ALA A 30 3.68 24.42 -0.53
CA ALA A 30 2.90 23.57 0.37
C ALA A 30 3.80 22.55 1.07
N VAL A 31 3.68 22.48 2.39
CA VAL A 31 4.50 21.60 3.23
C VAL A 31 3.67 20.96 4.35
N MET A 32 4.13 19.84 4.86
CA MET A 32 3.56 19.16 6.02
C MET A 32 4.59 19.04 7.15
N SER A 33 4.14 19.10 8.41
CA SER A 33 5.02 18.92 9.57
C SER A 33 5.66 17.54 9.58
N GLU A 34 6.86 17.43 10.15
CA GLU A 34 7.57 16.14 10.29
C GLU A 34 6.70 15.04 10.93
N ARG A 35 5.93 15.38 11.97
CA ARG A 35 5.01 14.43 12.61
C ARG A 35 3.86 14.04 11.69
N GLY A 36 3.29 14.99 10.96
CA GLY A 36 2.27 14.72 9.94
C GLY A 36 2.80 13.79 8.85
N THR A 37 4.02 14.03 8.37
CA THR A 37 4.68 13.20 7.34
C THR A 37 4.94 11.79 7.83
N ALA A 38 5.49 11.63 9.03
CA ALA A 38 5.71 10.30 9.61
C ALA A 38 4.39 9.52 9.77
N ASN A 39 3.35 10.18 10.27
CA ASN A 39 2.01 9.58 10.42
C ASN A 39 1.40 9.19 9.07
N LEU A 40 1.48 10.07 8.06
CA LEU A 40 0.97 9.83 6.71
C LEU A 40 1.62 8.58 6.10
N LEU A 41 2.95 8.48 6.19
CA LEU A 41 3.73 7.34 5.70
C LEU A 41 3.57 6.08 6.57
N GLY A 42 3.00 6.21 7.78
CA GLY A 42 2.86 5.10 8.74
C GLY A 42 4.17 4.60 9.30
N MET A 43 5.13 5.50 9.53
CA MET A 43 6.41 5.19 10.16
C MET A 43 6.57 5.94 11.49
N ALA A 44 7.47 5.48 12.35
CA ALA A 44 7.83 6.20 13.56
C ALA A 44 8.45 7.57 13.21
N ASN A 45 8.08 8.62 13.94
CA ASN A 45 8.66 9.96 13.74
C ASN A 45 10.20 9.93 13.87
N THR A 46 10.74 9.16 14.81
CA THR A 46 12.19 8.95 14.95
C THR A 46 12.82 8.30 13.71
N ALA A 47 12.11 7.43 13.00
CA ALA A 47 12.61 6.84 11.76
C ALA A 47 12.75 7.91 10.66
N LEU A 48 11.78 8.81 10.52
CA LEU A 48 11.86 9.93 9.57
C LEU A 48 12.99 10.91 9.92
N GLN A 49 13.16 11.24 11.20
CA GLN A 49 14.27 12.06 11.70
C GLN A 49 15.64 11.42 11.39
N ASN A 50 15.76 10.11 11.59
CA ASN A 50 16.97 9.37 11.26
C ASN A 50 17.28 9.40 9.77
N MET A 51 16.27 9.40 8.89
CA MET A 51 16.50 9.50 7.45
C MET A 51 17.12 10.84 7.03
N ALA A 52 16.83 11.92 7.77
CA ALA A 52 17.44 13.23 7.50
C ALA A 52 18.92 13.31 7.89
N THR A 53 19.36 12.50 8.87
CA THR A 53 20.73 12.50 9.38
C THR A 53 21.59 11.43 8.73
N THR A 54 21.03 10.23 8.52
CA THR A 54 21.74 9.05 8.01
C THR A 54 21.47 8.74 6.54
N GLY A 55 20.56 9.49 5.92
CA GLY A 55 20.07 9.23 4.57
C GLY A 55 18.97 8.17 4.52
N VAL A 56 18.46 7.95 3.31
CA VAL A 56 17.41 6.97 3.06
C VAL A 56 17.91 5.53 3.30
N PRO A 57 17.05 4.61 3.80
CA PRO A 57 17.41 3.21 3.97
C PRO A 57 17.99 2.60 2.69
N LYS A 58 18.96 1.68 2.85
CA LYS A 58 19.62 1.02 1.71
C LYS A 58 18.64 0.32 0.76
N SER A 59 17.54 -0.23 1.29
CA SER A 59 16.47 -0.86 0.52
C SER A 59 15.70 0.12 -0.39
N LEU A 60 15.70 1.42 -0.07
CA LEU A 60 15.01 2.45 -0.85
C LEU A 60 15.94 3.18 -1.82
N LYS A 61 17.25 3.16 -1.56
CA LYS A 61 18.25 3.91 -2.34
C LYS A 61 18.18 3.68 -3.85
N PRO A 62 17.93 2.46 -4.38
CA PRO A 62 17.78 2.25 -5.82
C PRO A 62 16.57 2.97 -6.45
N PHE A 63 15.58 3.36 -5.65
CA PHE A 63 14.30 3.92 -6.10
C PHE A 63 14.17 5.42 -5.83
N ILE A 64 15.27 6.06 -5.41
CA ILE A 64 15.34 7.48 -5.12
C ILE A 64 16.24 8.16 -6.14
N ASP A 65 15.79 9.32 -6.64
CA ASP A 65 16.52 10.08 -7.64
C ASP A 65 17.88 10.55 -7.09
N LYS A 66 18.93 10.51 -7.92
CA LYS A 66 20.30 10.85 -7.50
C LYS A 66 20.46 12.27 -6.96
N GLY A 67 19.55 13.18 -7.30
CA GLY A 67 19.53 14.57 -6.83
C GLY A 67 18.65 14.81 -5.60
N PHE A 68 17.95 13.78 -5.10
CA PHE A 68 17.08 13.92 -3.95
C PHE A 68 17.88 14.09 -2.65
N SER A 69 17.47 15.04 -1.81
CA SER A 69 18.07 15.28 -0.50
C SER A 69 17.03 15.20 0.61
N MET A 70 17.40 14.50 1.69
CA MET A 70 16.60 14.43 2.93
C MET A 70 16.91 15.58 3.91
N THR A 71 17.62 16.64 3.47
CA THR A 71 17.98 17.76 4.35
C THR A 71 16.73 18.36 5.02
N THR A 72 16.78 18.50 6.34
CA THR A 72 15.67 19.08 7.10
C THR A 72 15.47 20.55 6.72
N THR A 73 14.24 20.90 6.36
CA THR A 73 13.84 22.30 6.15
C THR A 73 13.22 22.81 7.45
N LEU A 74 13.88 23.77 8.08
CA LEU A 74 13.39 24.42 9.30
C LEU A 74 12.74 25.76 8.95
N ILE A 75 11.45 25.92 9.24
CA ILE A 75 10.69 27.14 8.93
C ILE A 75 10.14 27.79 10.19
N LYS A 76 9.95 29.11 10.18
CA LYS A 76 9.30 29.84 11.27
C LYS A 76 7.79 29.89 11.04
N VAL A 77 7.00 29.48 12.02
CA VAL A 77 5.53 29.53 11.92
C VAL A 77 5.03 30.92 12.28
N THR A 78 4.34 31.57 11.35
CA THR A 78 3.70 32.88 11.56
C THR A 78 2.18 32.83 11.48
N ALA A 79 1.63 31.75 10.92
CA ALA A 79 0.20 31.46 10.86
C ALA A 79 -0.46 31.61 12.24
N LYS A 80 -1.47 32.49 12.34
CA LYS A 80 -2.07 32.89 13.63
C LYS A 80 -2.83 31.76 14.31
N ASN A 81 -3.38 30.83 13.53
CA ASN A 81 -4.22 29.71 13.96
C ASN A 81 -3.43 28.43 14.28
N SER A 82 -2.09 28.43 14.15
CA SER A 82 -1.26 27.27 14.49
C SER A 82 -0.85 27.26 15.96
N HIS A 83 -0.93 26.10 16.62
CA HIS A 83 -0.38 25.88 17.96
C HIS A 83 1.15 26.05 18.03
N TYR A 84 1.82 26.04 16.88
CA TYR A 84 3.26 26.24 16.75
C TYR A 84 3.67 27.68 16.43
N LYS A 85 2.73 28.64 16.43
CA LYS A 85 3.01 30.05 16.13
C LYS A 85 4.22 30.58 16.91
N GLY A 86 5.15 31.21 16.20
CA GLY A 86 6.39 31.76 16.74
C GLY A 86 7.52 30.75 16.89
N ARG A 87 7.26 29.44 16.75
CA ARG A 87 8.27 28.39 16.83
C ARG A 87 8.85 28.08 15.45
N LYS A 88 10.02 27.44 15.46
CA LYS A 88 10.57 26.81 14.27
C LYS A 88 10.21 25.33 14.25
N ILE A 89 9.79 24.82 13.10
CA ILE A 89 9.41 23.42 12.91
C ILE A 89 10.12 22.83 11.69
N VAL A 90 10.36 21.52 11.72
CA VAL A 90 10.81 20.76 10.55
C VAL A 90 9.59 20.43 9.68
N VAL A 91 9.71 20.70 8.39
CA VAL A 91 8.67 20.45 7.39
C VAL A 91 9.21 19.69 6.19
N TYR A 92 8.31 19.01 5.48
CA TYR A 92 8.57 18.31 4.24
C TYR A 92 7.62 18.83 3.18
N ASP A 93 8.15 19.20 2.02
CA ASP A 93 7.36 19.61 0.87
C ASP A 93 6.77 18.40 0.13
N SER A 94 5.86 18.67 -0.81
CA SER A 94 5.22 17.63 -1.61
C SER A 94 6.23 16.78 -2.39
N ASN A 95 7.32 17.37 -2.87
CA ASN A 95 8.38 16.65 -3.60
C ASN A 95 9.08 15.62 -2.70
N SER A 96 9.38 16.01 -1.46
CA SER A 96 10.02 15.11 -0.50
C SER A 96 9.09 13.98 -0.07
N ILE A 97 7.81 14.30 0.16
CA ILE A 97 6.81 13.31 0.52
C ILE A 97 6.61 12.32 -0.63
N GLU A 98 6.46 12.81 -1.86
CA GLU A 98 6.30 12.00 -3.07
C GLU A 98 7.50 11.10 -3.32
N ALA A 99 8.73 11.62 -3.22
CA ALA A 99 9.94 10.84 -3.43
C ALA A 99 10.06 9.66 -2.44
N ILE A 100 9.79 9.90 -1.15
CA ILE A 100 9.81 8.84 -0.13
C ILE A 100 8.70 7.82 -0.40
N LEU A 101 7.50 8.29 -0.68
CA LEU A 101 6.33 7.46 -0.93
C LEU A 101 6.56 6.57 -2.16
N ARG A 102 7.00 7.14 -3.28
CA ARG A 102 7.35 6.43 -4.52
C ARG A 102 8.44 5.40 -4.28
N ALA A 103 9.48 5.73 -3.51
CA ALA A 103 10.55 4.79 -3.20
C ALA A 103 10.04 3.55 -2.44
N TYR A 104 9.14 3.74 -1.47
CA TYR A 104 8.50 2.63 -0.78
C TYR A 104 7.59 1.80 -1.69
N VAL A 105 6.81 2.43 -2.58
CA VAL A 105 5.95 1.73 -3.56
C VAL A 105 6.79 0.86 -4.48
N MET A 106 7.86 1.40 -5.06
CA MET A 106 8.77 0.66 -5.93
C MET A 106 9.48 -0.48 -5.18
N ALA A 107 9.91 -0.23 -3.94
CA ALA A 107 10.55 -1.25 -3.12
C ALA A 107 9.61 -2.39 -2.73
N VAL A 108 8.30 -2.15 -2.58
CA VAL A 108 7.30 -3.22 -2.43
C VAL A 108 7.23 -4.06 -3.70
N GLY A 109 7.06 -3.42 -4.86
CA GLY A 109 6.95 -4.12 -6.14
C GLY A 109 8.16 -4.99 -6.47
N GLN A 110 9.35 -4.61 -5.99
CA GLN A 110 10.60 -5.34 -6.19
C GLN A 110 10.98 -6.27 -5.03
N ASN A 111 10.09 -6.48 -4.04
CA ASN A 111 10.37 -7.27 -2.83
C ASN A 111 11.67 -6.86 -2.10
N ALA A 112 12.05 -5.58 -2.18
CA ALA A 112 13.30 -5.05 -1.66
C ALA A 112 13.20 -4.60 -0.18
N LEU A 113 11.98 -4.51 0.37
CA LEU A 113 11.75 -4.09 1.75
C LEU A 113 12.02 -5.21 2.75
N GLN A 114 12.62 -4.85 3.89
CA GLN A 114 12.72 -5.75 5.03
C GLN A 114 11.32 -6.03 5.63
N LYS A 115 11.16 -7.15 6.34
CA LYS A 115 9.88 -7.55 6.96
C LYS A 115 9.28 -6.45 7.85
N ASN A 116 10.11 -5.78 8.63
CA ASN A 116 9.71 -4.67 9.49
C ASN A 116 9.40 -3.36 8.74
N GLN A 117 9.75 -3.24 7.45
CA GLN A 117 9.43 -2.08 6.59
C GLN A 117 8.21 -2.34 5.70
N MET A 118 7.79 -3.60 5.57
CA MET A 118 6.71 -4.01 4.66
C MET A 118 5.37 -3.31 4.96
N HIS A 119 5.08 -3.03 6.24
CA HIS A 119 3.86 -2.30 6.62
C HIS A 119 3.85 -0.86 6.09
N ILE A 120 5.01 -0.17 6.11
CA ILE A 120 5.20 1.17 5.55
C ILE A 120 4.97 1.11 4.03
N GLY A 121 5.61 0.13 3.38
CA GLY A 121 5.46 -0.09 1.94
C GLY A 121 4.01 -0.27 1.50
N ARG A 122 3.30 -1.20 2.14
CA ARG A 122 1.87 -1.48 1.85
C ARG A 122 1.01 -0.23 2.03
N ARG A 123 1.26 0.54 3.09
CA ARG A 123 0.55 1.80 3.33
C ARG A 123 0.83 2.83 2.25
N CYS A 124 2.08 2.99 1.83
CA CYS A 124 2.47 3.88 0.74
C CYS A 124 1.78 3.50 -0.59
N VAL A 125 1.62 2.20 -0.88
CA VAL A 125 0.87 1.73 -2.07
C VAL A 125 -0.59 2.18 -2.00
N LEU A 126 -1.28 1.95 -0.88
CA LEU A 126 -2.68 2.36 -0.69
C LEU A 126 -2.84 3.88 -0.81
N LEU A 127 -1.91 4.63 -0.20
CA LEU A 127 -1.91 6.08 -0.26
C LEU A 127 -1.66 6.57 -1.70
N PHE A 128 -0.69 6.00 -2.42
CA PHE A 128 -0.41 6.37 -3.81
C PHE A 128 -1.63 6.16 -4.70
N CYS A 129 -2.27 4.99 -4.61
CA CYS A 129 -3.48 4.68 -5.37
C CYS A 129 -4.63 5.65 -5.05
N SER A 130 -4.83 5.98 -3.77
CA SER A 130 -5.85 6.95 -3.37
C SER A 130 -5.59 8.35 -3.94
N LEU A 131 -4.35 8.83 -3.82
CA LEU A 131 -3.96 10.15 -4.30
C LEU A 131 -4.06 10.24 -5.83
N ALA A 132 -3.60 9.22 -6.56
CA ALA A 132 -3.72 9.16 -8.01
C ALA A 132 -5.19 9.17 -8.46
N LYS A 133 -6.04 8.36 -7.82
CA LYS A 133 -7.48 8.34 -8.11
C LYS A 133 -8.15 9.68 -7.78
N THR A 134 -7.71 10.34 -6.72
CA THR A 134 -8.23 11.65 -6.32
C THR A 134 -7.82 12.74 -7.29
N ALA A 135 -6.56 12.79 -7.69
CA ALA A 135 -6.08 13.74 -8.68
C ALA A 135 -6.85 13.58 -10.00
N LEU A 136 -7.09 12.33 -10.43
CA LEU A 136 -7.89 12.04 -11.63
C LEU A 136 -9.35 12.49 -11.48
N ASP A 137 -10.01 12.14 -10.38
CA ASP A 137 -11.42 12.54 -10.11
C ASP A 137 -11.57 14.07 -10.03
N VAL A 138 -10.63 14.75 -9.37
CA VAL A 138 -10.60 16.21 -9.26
C VAL A 138 -10.40 16.84 -10.64
N ALA A 139 -9.41 16.40 -11.41
CA ALA A 139 -9.14 16.94 -12.75
C ALA A 139 -10.34 16.79 -13.70
N ILE A 140 -11.05 15.65 -13.64
CA ILE A 140 -12.28 15.43 -14.42
C ILE A 140 -13.37 16.41 -13.98
N LYS A 141 -13.60 16.54 -12.67
CA LYS A 141 -14.63 17.44 -12.13
C LYS A 141 -14.34 18.91 -12.45
N GLU A 142 -13.10 19.36 -12.32
CA GLU A 142 -12.68 20.70 -12.69
C GLU A 142 -12.87 20.96 -14.19
N ALA A 143 -12.52 19.99 -15.05
CA ALA A 143 -12.77 20.08 -16.49
C ALA A 143 -14.27 20.16 -16.83
N CYS A 144 -15.14 19.60 -15.98
CA CYS A 144 -16.59 19.73 -16.07
C CYS A 144 -17.17 20.99 -15.37
N GLY A 145 -16.33 21.90 -14.88
CA GLY A 145 -16.76 23.12 -14.20
C GLY A 145 -17.26 22.93 -12.76
N LEU A 146 -16.95 21.79 -12.14
CA LEU A 146 -17.27 21.51 -10.73
C LEU A 146 -16.08 21.91 -9.83
N SER A 147 -16.36 22.33 -8.60
CA SER A 147 -15.33 22.63 -7.59
C SER A 147 -15.31 21.52 -6.52
N PRO A 148 -14.49 20.47 -6.68
CA PRO A 148 -14.45 19.34 -5.76
C PRO A 148 -13.69 19.63 -4.47
N ASN A 149 -14.16 19.06 -3.35
CA ASN A 149 -13.36 19.00 -2.12
C ASN A 149 -12.29 17.90 -2.24
N ILE A 150 -11.04 18.30 -2.44
CA ILE A 150 -9.91 17.40 -2.70
C ILE A 150 -9.62 16.49 -1.51
N GLN A 151 -9.66 17.01 -0.27
CA GLN A 151 -9.38 16.19 0.92
C GLN A 151 -10.46 15.13 1.16
N GLN A 152 -11.75 15.49 1.06
CA GLN A 152 -12.84 14.52 1.17
C GLN A 152 -12.78 13.46 0.06
N THR A 153 -12.34 13.86 -1.14
CA THR A 153 -12.16 12.93 -2.25
C THR A 153 -10.99 11.97 -2.00
N ALA A 154 -9.86 12.45 -1.47
CA ALA A 154 -8.73 11.63 -1.02
C ALA A 154 -9.13 10.62 0.05
N GLN A 155 -9.88 11.06 1.05
CA GLN A 155 -10.40 10.19 2.11
C GLN A 155 -11.34 9.12 1.57
N LYS A 156 -12.23 9.47 0.64
CA LYS A 156 -13.15 8.53 -0.01
C LYS A 156 -12.40 7.49 -0.85
N ASN A 157 -11.32 7.90 -1.51
CA ASN A 157 -10.51 7.04 -2.36
C ASN A 157 -9.50 6.21 -1.56
N TYR A 158 -9.22 6.56 -0.30
CA TYR A 158 -8.39 5.77 0.59
C TYR A 158 -9.18 4.60 1.16
N ILE A 159 -8.70 3.40 0.89
CA ILE A 159 -9.32 2.17 1.37
C ILE A 159 -8.68 1.79 2.69
N ASP A 160 -9.32 2.16 3.79
CA ASP A 160 -9.05 1.57 5.10
C ASP A 160 -9.72 0.20 5.17
N ALA A 161 -8.95 -0.84 4.87
CA ALA A 161 -9.47 -2.19 4.80
C ALA A 161 -9.95 -2.73 6.17
N VAL A 162 -9.45 -2.18 7.28
CA VAL A 162 -9.95 -2.49 8.64
C VAL A 162 -11.31 -1.84 8.88
N LYS A 163 -11.46 -0.57 8.49
CA LYS A 163 -12.77 0.10 8.50
C LYS A 163 -13.77 -0.64 7.59
N LEU A 164 -13.31 -1.08 6.42
CA LEU A 164 -14.12 -1.80 5.45
C LEU A 164 -14.67 -3.11 6.02
N ILE A 165 -13.86 -3.94 6.69
CA ILE A 165 -14.39 -5.18 7.31
C ILE A 165 -15.41 -4.88 8.41
N LYS A 166 -15.25 -3.78 9.18
CA LYS A 166 -16.24 -3.35 10.18
C LYS A 166 -17.55 -2.89 9.51
N GLU A 167 -17.48 -2.16 8.40
CA GLU A 167 -18.65 -1.76 7.59
C GLU A 167 -19.38 -2.97 7.00
N PHE A 168 -18.65 -4.06 6.70
CA PHE A 168 -19.22 -5.35 6.30
C PHE A 168 -19.77 -6.18 7.48
N GLY A 169 -19.78 -5.62 8.69
CA GLY A 169 -20.37 -6.23 9.88
C GLY A 169 -19.41 -7.09 10.69
N PHE A 170 -18.09 -7.01 10.48
CA PHE A 170 -17.14 -7.72 11.33
C PHE A 170 -17.14 -7.19 12.76
N THR A 171 -17.27 -8.09 13.73
CA THR A 171 -17.23 -7.77 15.17
C THR A 171 -16.26 -8.69 15.90
N CYS A 172 -15.53 -8.15 16.87
CA CYS A 172 -14.64 -8.90 17.73
C CYS A 172 -15.36 -9.35 19.01
N SER A 173 -15.21 -10.62 19.37
CA SER A 173 -15.70 -11.13 20.65
C SER A 173 -14.76 -10.81 21.81
N ALA A 174 -13.45 -10.64 21.55
CA ALA A 174 -12.48 -10.31 22.59
C ALA A 174 -12.26 -8.78 22.72
N PRO A 175 -11.83 -8.30 23.90
CA PRO A 175 -11.51 -6.90 24.11
C PRO A 175 -10.41 -6.39 23.17
N ASN A 176 -10.32 -5.07 23.02
CA ASN A 176 -9.26 -4.37 22.27
C ASN A 176 -9.20 -4.73 20.77
N ASP A 177 -10.37 -4.91 20.14
CA ASP A 177 -10.46 -5.23 18.71
C ASP A 177 -9.69 -6.51 18.34
N ILE A 178 -9.66 -7.50 19.23
CA ILE A 178 -9.04 -8.80 18.98
C ILE A 178 -10.10 -9.81 18.55
N ALA A 179 -9.92 -10.38 17.37
CA ALA A 179 -10.79 -11.43 16.86
C ALA A 179 -10.35 -12.82 17.33
N ILE A 180 -11.29 -13.69 17.63
CA ILE A 180 -11.03 -15.14 17.76
C ILE A 180 -11.43 -15.86 16.48
N LYS A 181 -10.98 -17.10 16.31
CA LYS A 181 -11.32 -17.90 15.11
C LYS A 181 -12.82 -17.97 14.85
N LYS A 182 -13.63 -18.07 15.91
CA LYS A 182 -15.08 -18.11 15.80
C LYS A 182 -15.64 -16.87 15.11
N ASP A 183 -15.13 -15.68 15.44
CA ASP A 183 -15.52 -14.42 14.81
C ASP A 183 -15.22 -14.45 13.31
N ILE A 184 -14.00 -14.91 12.96
CA ILE A 184 -13.53 -15.00 11.57
C ILE A 184 -14.33 -16.02 10.77
N THR A 185 -14.59 -17.21 11.32
CA THR A 185 -15.36 -18.25 10.63
C THR A 185 -16.81 -17.85 10.43
N GLN A 186 -17.41 -17.18 11.43
CA GLN A 186 -18.78 -16.70 11.35
C GLN A 186 -18.91 -15.57 10.32
N PHE A 187 -17.96 -14.64 10.33
CA PHE A 187 -17.95 -13.56 9.34
C PHE A 187 -17.78 -14.09 7.92
N LEU A 188 -16.79 -14.95 7.69
CA LEU A 188 -16.48 -15.44 6.35
C LEU A 188 -17.40 -16.57 5.88
N ASP A 189 -18.28 -17.07 6.76
CA ASP A 189 -19.13 -18.24 6.54
C ASP A 189 -18.35 -19.46 6.05
N VAL A 190 -17.30 -19.83 6.80
CA VAL A 190 -16.43 -20.97 6.47
C VAL A 190 -16.23 -21.91 7.65
N PRO A 191 -16.05 -23.22 7.40
CA PRO A 191 -15.66 -24.16 8.44
C PRO A 191 -14.32 -23.79 9.09
N GLU A 192 -14.19 -24.05 10.39
CA GLU A 192 -12.93 -23.80 11.11
C GLU A 192 -11.75 -24.58 10.51
N SER A 193 -11.99 -25.77 9.95
CA SER A 193 -10.98 -26.55 9.24
C SER A 193 -10.40 -25.82 8.02
N THR A 194 -11.24 -25.09 7.27
CA THR A 194 -10.83 -24.26 6.13
C THR A 194 -9.96 -23.09 6.60
N LEU A 195 -10.40 -22.38 7.64
CA LEU A 195 -9.62 -21.31 8.24
C LEU A 195 -8.27 -21.82 8.78
N ASN A 196 -8.25 -22.97 9.46
CA ASN A 196 -7.04 -23.59 9.98
C ASN A 196 -6.06 -23.96 8.86
N SER A 197 -6.56 -24.48 7.73
CA SER A 197 -5.75 -24.76 6.54
C SER A 197 -5.11 -23.49 5.98
N PHE A 198 -5.90 -22.41 5.86
CA PHE A 198 -5.41 -21.10 5.41
C PHE A 198 -4.32 -20.57 6.35
N LEU A 199 -4.61 -20.48 7.65
CA LEU A 199 -3.65 -20.00 8.67
C LEU A 199 -2.34 -20.80 8.67
N ARG A 200 -2.40 -22.12 8.44
CA ARG A 200 -1.19 -22.96 8.34
C ARG A 200 -0.33 -22.59 7.14
N LYS A 201 -0.94 -22.30 5.99
CA LYS A 201 -0.24 -21.87 4.77
C LYS A 201 0.40 -20.49 4.95
N HIS A 202 -0.30 -19.58 5.62
CA HIS A 202 0.12 -18.18 5.80
C HIS A 202 0.73 -17.89 7.19
N LYS A 203 1.28 -18.92 7.85
CA LYS A 203 1.84 -18.83 9.22
C LYS A 203 2.97 -17.81 9.38
N ASN A 204 3.59 -17.39 8.27
CA ASN A 204 4.67 -16.41 8.29
C ASN A 204 4.13 -14.97 8.26
N ASP A 205 2.93 -14.77 7.72
CA ASP A 205 2.33 -13.46 7.43
C ASP A 205 1.21 -13.08 8.40
N ILE A 206 0.61 -14.10 9.04
CA ILE A 206 -0.44 -13.98 10.06
C ILE A 206 0.08 -14.62 11.33
N GLN A 207 0.41 -13.79 12.33
CA GLN A 207 0.92 -14.23 13.62
C GLN A 207 -0.19 -14.15 14.67
N PRO A 208 -0.69 -15.29 15.19
CA PRO A 208 -1.68 -15.25 16.26
C PRO A 208 -1.07 -14.70 17.54
N ILE A 209 -1.91 -14.04 18.33
CA ILE A 209 -1.56 -13.56 19.67
C ILE A 209 -2.16 -14.54 20.68
N GLN A 210 -1.39 -14.94 21.68
CA GLN A 210 -1.95 -15.75 22.76
C GLN A 210 -2.79 -14.86 23.68
N LEU A 211 -4.05 -15.25 23.89
CA LEU A 211 -4.94 -14.54 24.81
C LEU A 211 -4.57 -14.83 26.27
N ASP A 212 -4.76 -13.83 27.13
CA ASP A 212 -4.54 -14.00 28.56
C ASP A 212 -5.61 -14.90 29.21
N SER A 213 -5.29 -15.44 30.38
CA SER A 213 -6.17 -16.39 31.08
C SER A 213 -7.49 -15.78 31.58
N ALA A 214 -7.56 -14.46 31.81
CA ALA A 214 -8.81 -13.82 32.20
C ALA A 214 -9.77 -13.73 31.00
N THR A 215 -9.25 -13.30 29.85
CA THR A 215 -9.98 -13.24 28.57
C THR A 215 -10.43 -14.64 28.11
N ILE A 216 -9.61 -15.68 28.25
CA ILE A 216 -10.05 -17.04 27.89
C ILE A 216 -11.20 -17.53 28.78
N ARG A 217 -11.14 -17.23 30.09
CA ARG A 217 -12.17 -17.63 31.05
C ARG A 217 -13.49 -16.88 30.85
N SER A 218 -13.46 -15.64 30.35
CA SER A 218 -14.68 -14.88 30.08
C SER A 218 -15.54 -15.52 28.98
N PHE A 219 -14.94 -16.30 28.07
CA PHE A 219 -15.67 -17.08 27.06
C PHE A 219 -16.25 -18.40 27.58
N GLY A 220 -16.12 -18.71 28.88
CA GLY A 220 -16.65 -19.93 29.49
C GLY A 220 -15.89 -21.21 29.14
N GLY A 221 -14.72 -21.09 28.51
CA GLY A 221 -13.91 -22.23 28.08
C GLY A 221 -13.03 -22.81 29.18
N LYS A 222 -12.85 -24.15 29.19
CA LYS A 222 -11.78 -24.85 29.95
C LYS A 222 -10.44 -24.89 29.20
N ALA A 223 -10.33 -24.16 28.08
CA ALA A 223 -9.14 -24.16 27.25
C ALA A 223 -7.95 -23.55 28.00
N SER A 224 -6.81 -24.23 27.99
CA SER A 224 -5.58 -23.71 28.60
C SER A 224 -4.88 -22.65 27.73
N ARG A 225 -5.19 -22.60 26.43
CA ARG A 225 -4.65 -21.66 25.46
C ARG A 225 -5.67 -21.33 24.37
N MET A 226 -5.70 -20.07 23.94
CA MET A 226 -6.51 -19.60 22.82
C MET A 226 -5.76 -18.51 22.07
N ASN A 227 -5.95 -18.47 20.76
CA ASN A 227 -5.32 -17.49 19.89
C ASN A 227 -6.33 -16.41 19.49
N GLY A 228 -5.88 -15.16 19.53
CA GLY A 228 -6.53 -14.00 18.94
C GLY A 228 -5.78 -13.49 17.70
N TYR A 229 -6.44 -12.65 16.93
CA TYR A 229 -5.95 -12.05 15.70
C TYR A 229 -6.26 -10.56 15.69
N HIS A 230 -5.30 -9.72 15.30
CA HIS A 230 -5.55 -8.31 15.07
C HIS A 230 -6.45 -8.10 13.85
N LEU A 231 -7.20 -7.00 13.81
CA LEU A 231 -8.06 -6.67 12.66
C LEU A 231 -7.32 -6.58 11.33
N ASP A 232 -6.05 -6.15 11.33
CA ASP A 232 -5.20 -6.20 10.14
C ASP A 232 -5.02 -7.62 9.60
N ASP A 233 -4.87 -8.61 10.49
CA ASP A 233 -4.74 -10.01 10.11
C ASP A 233 -6.08 -10.60 9.66
N VAL A 234 -7.18 -10.23 10.32
CA VAL A 234 -8.53 -10.58 9.87
C VAL A 234 -8.78 -10.06 8.46
N THR A 235 -8.36 -8.82 8.19
CA THR A 235 -8.48 -8.19 6.88
C THR A 235 -7.69 -8.97 5.81
N LYS A 236 -6.45 -9.38 6.11
CA LYS A 236 -5.66 -10.23 5.21
C LYS A 236 -6.34 -11.58 4.95
N ILE A 237 -6.93 -12.21 5.99
CA ILE A 237 -7.64 -13.48 5.84
C ILE A 237 -8.87 -13.27 4.94
N ALA A 238 -9.67 -12.25 5.21
CA ALA A 238 -10.87 -11.94 4.44
C ALA A 238 -10.55 -11.65 2.96
N LEU A 239 -9.49 -10.89 2.70
CA LEU A 239 -9.01 -10.63 1.34
C LEU A 239 -8.26 -11.81 0.72
N GLY A 240 -7.78 -12.76 1.51
CA GLY A 240 -7.07 -13.94 1.00
C GLY A 240 -8.00 -15.08 0.60
N MET A 241 -9.18 -15.17 1.22
CA MET A 241 -10.13 -16.25 0.99
C MET A 241 -11.18 -15.87 -0.07
N ASP A 242 -11.56 -16.84 -0.91
CA ASP A 242 -12.59 -16.67 -1.94
C ASP A 242 -14.00 -16.95 -1.38
N THR A 243 -14.36 -16.30 -0.28
CA THR A 243 -15.73 -16.33 0.25
C THR A 243 -16.56 -15.22 -0.38
N ILE A 244 -17.89 -15.25 -0.22
CA ILE A 244 -18.77 -14.19 -0.76
C ILE A 244 -18.29 -12.81 -0.26
N ILE A 245 -18.09 -12.69 1.06
CA ILE A 245 -17.58 -11.47 1.67
C ILE A 245 -16.16 -11.16 1.20
N GLY A 246 -15.28 -12.15 1.09
CA GLY A 246 -13.92 -11.95 0.60
C GLY A 246 -13.88 -11.39 -0.82
N ILE A 247 -14.73 -11.90 -1.72
CA ILE A 247 -14.86 -11.43 -3.10
C ILE A 247 -15.42 -10.00 -3.15
N GLU A 248 -16.44 -9.68 -2.35
CA GLU A 248 -17.01 -8.33 -2.30
C GLU A 248 -16.01 -7.31 -1.72
N LEU A 249 -15.28 -7.69 -0.67
CA LEU A 249 -14.19 -6.89 -0.11
C LEU A 249 -13.12 -6.66 -1.17
N LYS A 250 -12.66 -7.70 -1.88
CA LYS A 250 -11.70 -7.53 -2.99
C LYS A 250 -12.24 -6.59 -4.06
N LYS A 251 -13.52 -6.67 -4.43
CA LYS A 251 -14.13 -5.75 -5.40
C LYS A 251 -14.16 -4.30 -4.90
N LYS A 252 -14.44 -4.08 -3.62
CA LYS A 252 -14.39 -2.74 -3.00
C LYS A 252 -12.97 -2.19 -2.92
N VAL A 253 -11.98 -3.04 -2.65
CA VAL A 253 -10.57 -2.66 -2.53
C VAL A 253 -9.91 -2.47 -3.90
N PHE A 254 -10.19 -3.34 -4.88
CA PHE A 254 -9.46 -3.43 -6.15
C PHE A 254 -10.32 -3.15 -7.40
N GLY A 255 -11.60 -2.78 -7.25
CA GLY A 255 -12.53 -2.60 -8.37
C GLY A 255 -12.98 -3.92 -9.01
N GLU A 256 -13.49 -3.89 -10.25
CA GLU A 256 -13.91 -5.11 -10.97
C GLU A 256 -12.78 -6.13 -11.17
N ILE A 257 -11.52 -5.68 -11.10
CA ILE A 257 -10.32 -6.52 -11.16
C ILE A 257 -10.18 -7.38 -9.89
N GLY A 258 -10.76 -6.94 -8.77
CA GLY A 258 -10.69 -7.62 -7.47
C GLY A 258 -11.30 -9.02 -7.44
N SER A 259 -12.31 -9.31 -8.25
CA SER A 259 -12.86 -10.68 -8.34
C SER A 259 -11.88 -11.69 -8.92
N PHE A 260 -10.88 -11.22 -9.67
CA PHE A 260 -9.89 -12.06 -10.36
C PHE A 260 -8.57 -12.13 -9.59
N ALA A 261 -8.34 -11.23 -8.64
CA ALA A 261 -7.11 -11.21 -7.83
C ALA A 261 -7.13 -12.33 -6.78
N LYS A 262 -6.34 -13.37 -7.02
CA LYS A 262 -5.90 -14.29 -5.95
C LYS A 262 -4.42 -14.02 -5.71
N PRO A 263 -3.98 -13.80 -4.47
CA PRO A 263 -2.57 -13.53 -4.19
C PRO A 263 -1.60 -14.66 -4.62
N GLU A 264 -2.08 -15.88 -4.92
CA GLU A 264 -1.22 -17.08 -5.05
C GLU A 264 -1.60 -18.11 -6.14
N THR A 265 -2.40 -17.80 -7.15
CA THR A 265 -2.56 -18.72 -8.30
C THR A 265 -1.55 -18.42 -9.40
N SER A 266 -1.11 -19.45 -10.13
CA SER A 266 -0.14 -19.34 -11.24
C SER A 266 -0.48 -18.13 -12.12
N ALA A 267 0.37 -17.10 -11.99
CA ALA A 267 0.10 -15.72 -12.39
C ALA A 267 -0.42 -15.62 -13.84
N GLU A 268 0.07 -16.47 -14.72
CA GLU A 268 -0.20 -16.44 -16.16
C GLU A 268 -1.69 -16.58 -16.52
N VAL A 269 -2.45 -17.49 -15.89
CA VAL A 269 -3.87 -17.72 -16.24
C VAL A 269 -4.76 -16.55 -15.80
N GLN A 270 -4.43 -15.92 -14.67
CA GLN A 270 -5.18 -14.76 -14.17
C GLN A 270 -4.86 -13.48 -14.92
N TRP A 271 -3.59 -13.27 -15.27
CA TRP A 271 -3.19 -12.12 -16.08
C TRP A 271 -3.74 -12.21 -17.50
N ARG A 272 -3.97 -13.42 -18.03
CA ARG A 272 -4.56 -13.59 -19.36
C ARG A 272 -5.87 -12.83 -19.55
N GLU A 273 -6.83 -13.01 -18.66
CA GLU A 273 -8.14 -12.35 -18.78
C GLU A 273 -8.06 -10.84 -18.54
N VAL A 274 -7.22 -10.42 -17.59
CA VAL A 274 -7.04 -9.00 -17.24
C VAL A 274 -6.34 -8.25 -18.37
N LEU A 275 -5.22 -8.77 -18.86
CA LEU A 275 -4.44 -8.16 -19.94
C LEU A 275 -5.23 -8.16 -21.25
N SER A 276 -6.06 -9.18 -21.51
CA SER A 276 -6.96 -9.19 -22.68
C SER A 276 -7.89 -7.99 -22.72
N LYS A 277 -8.40 -7.56 -21.56
CA LYS A 277 -9.26 -6.37 -21.45
C LYS A 277 -8.46 -5.08 -21.52
N VAL A 278 -7.31 -5.02 -20.84
CA VAL A 278 -6.47 -3.81 -20.79
C VAL A 278 -5.86 -3.48 -22.15
N PHE A 279 -5.46 -4.50 -22.91
CA PHE A 279 -4.85 -4.37 -24.23
C PHE A 279 -5.79 -4.77 -25.37
N GLU A 280 -7.10 -4.68 -25.14
CA GLU A 280 -8.09 -4.90 -26.19
C GLU A 280 -7.82 -3.95 -27.37
N GLY A 281 -7.67 -4.50 -28.57
CA GLY A 281 -7.33 -3.74 -29.77
C GLY A 281 -5.84 -3.36 -29.92
N PHE A 282 -4.97 -3.74 -28.97
CA PHE A 282 -3.52 -3.48 -28.99
C PHE A 282 -2.67 -4.68 -29.46
N ASP A 283 -3.31 -5.72 -29.99
CA ASP A 283 -2.66 -6.93 -30.51
C ASP A 283 -1.87 -7.69 -29.44
N LEU A 284 -2.57 -8.09 -28.37
CA LEU A 284 -2.00 -8.88 -27.28
C LEU A 284 -1.91 -10.36 -27.67
N HIS A 285 -0.70 -10.91 -27.58
CA HIS A 285 -0.38 -12.31 -27.77
C HIS A 285 0.05 -12.95 -26.45
N PHE A 286 -0.30 -14.22 -26.27
CA PHE A 286 0.10 -15.02 -25.13
C PHE A 286 1.16 -15.99 -25.56
N ASN A 287 2.14 -16.27 -24.68
CA ASN A 287 3.09 -17.34 -24.92
C ASN A 287 3.81 -17.15 -26.26
N TYR A 288 4.22 -15.90 -26.54
CA TYR A 288 4.64 -15.46 -27.86
C TYR A 288 6.11 -15.82 -28.13
N PRO A 289 6.44 -16.44 -29.27
CA PRO A 289 7.81 -16.78 -29.60
C PRO A 289 8.59 -15.55 -30.07
N ILE A 290 9.76 -15.31 -29.46
CA ILE A 290 10.72 -14.29 -29.88
C ILE A 290 12.08 -14.96 -30.07
N GLY A 291 12.36 -15.36 -31.32
CA GLY A 291 13.56 -16.14 -31.65
C GLY A 291 13.52 -17.53 -31.03
N PRO A 292 14.59 -17.99 -30.34
CA PRO A 292 14.59 -19.27 -29.64
C PRO A 292 13.84 -19.23 -28.30
N TYR A 293 13.35 -18.06 -27.88
CA TYR A 293 12.72 -17.86 -26.57
C TYR A 293 11.21 -17.65 -26.70
N LYS A 294 10.50 -17.79 -25.57
CA LYS A 294 9.07 -17.60 -25.46
C LYS A 294 8.80 -16.66 -24.29
N VAL A 295 7.95 -15.66 -24.51
CA VAL A 295 7.56 -14.68 -23.49
C VAL A 295 6.10 -14.87 -23.11
N ASP A 296 5.74 -14.59 -21.86
CA ASP A 296 4.39 -14.89 -21.35
C ASP A 296 3.31 -14.03 -22.04
N PHE A 297 3.60 -12.74 -22.27
CA PHE A 297 2.71 -11.80 -22.95
C PHE A 297 3.50 -10.85 -23.85
N PHE A 298 2.96 -10.58 -25.04
CA PHE A 298 3.52 -9.61 -25.98
C PHE A 298 2.41 -8.72 -26.54
N VAL A 299 2.58 -7.39 -26.47
CA VAL A 299 1.62 -6.41 -27.01
C VAL A 299 2.20 -5.82 -28.30
N GLY A 300 1.76 -6.34 -29.44
CA GLY A 300 2.37 -6.10 -30.75
C GLY A 300 2.40 -4.62 -31.15
N LYS A 301 1.31 -3.88 -30.91
CA LYS A 301 1.25 -2.45 -31.28
C LYS A 301 2.14 -1.55 -30.41
N LEU A 302 2.52 -2.02 -29.23
CA LEU A 302 3.35 -1.27 -28.29
C LEU A 302 4.80 -1.78 -28.23
N MET A 303 5.11 -2.87 -28.94
CA MET A 303 6.39 -3.57 -28.85
C MET A 303 6.76 -3.85 -27.38
N LEU A 304 5.78 -4.26 -26.58
CA LEU A 304 5.93 -4.41 -25.14
C LEU A 304 5.86 -5.90 -24.76
N VAL A 305 6.85 -6.37 -24.00
CA VAL A 305 6.87 -7.71 -23.40
C VAL A 305 6.53 -7.60 -21.92
N LEU A 306 5.64 -8.48 -21.45
CA LEU A 306 5.32 -8.64 -20.04
C LEU A 306 5.56 -10.10 -19.65
N GLU A 307 6.32 -10.31 -18.58
CA GLU A 307 6.61 -11.65 -18.06
C GLU A 307 6.08 -11.80 -16.63
N CYS A 308 5.47 -12.95 -16.38
CA CYS A 308 4.92 -13.36 -15.10
C CYS A 308 5.98 -14.09 -14.29
N ASN A 309 6.94 -13.34 -13.76
CA ASN A 309 8.04 -13.90 -12.98
C ASN A 309 7.60 -14.23 -11.54
N GLY A 310 6.80 -15.30 -11.41
CA GLY A 310 6.36 -15.87 -10.15
C GLY A 310 7.30 -16.98 -9.68
N TYR A 311 8.09 -16.68 -8.64
CA TYR A 311 9.06 -17.55 -7.95
C TYR A 311 10.32 -17.92 -8.73
N CYS A 312 11.46 -17.93 -8.03
CA CYS A 312 12.72 -18.49 -8.51
C CYS A 312 12.48 -19.94 -8.94
N HIS A 313 12.53 -20.20 -10.25
CA HIS A 313 12.48 -21.55 -10.77
C HIS A 313 13.59 -22.40 -10.13
N ARG A 314 13.33 -23.68 -9.90
CA ARG A 314 14.28 -24.64 -9.31
C ARG A 314 15.60 -24.79 -10.11
N TYR A 315 15.65 -24.19 -11.30
CA TYR A 315 16.75 -24.16 -12.27
C TYR A 315 17.08 -22.73 -12.75
N TYR A 316 16.73 -21.70 -11.98
CA TYR A 316 16.97 -20.30 -12.35
C TYR A 316 18.48 -19.98 -12.36
N ASP A 317 19.04 -19.74 -13.55
CA ASP A 317 20.40 -19.24 -13.75
C ASP A 317 20.34 -17.76 -14.12
N GLU A 318 20.68 -16.90 -13.16
CA GLU A 318 20.63 -15.45 -13.28
C GLU A 318 21.48 -14.91 -14.45
N LYS A 319 22.57 -15.61 -14.81
CA LYS A 319 23.45 -15.18 -15.89
C LYS A 319 22.82 -15.45 -17.25
N GLN A 320 22.24 -16.64 -17.43
CA GLN A 320 21.52 -17.00 -18.64
C GLN A 320 20.27 -16.13 -18.82
N GLU A 321 19.59 -15.79 -17.73
CA GLU A 321 18.39 -14.95 -17.78
C GLU A 321 18.71 -13.52 -18.21
N LYS A 322 19.79 -12.92 -17.69
CA LYS A 322 20.25 -11.59 -18.14
C LYS A 322 20.70 -11.58 -19.61
N GLU A 323 21.31 -12.66 -20.10
CA GLU A 323 21.67 -12.81 -21.51
C GLU A 323 20.42 -12.92 -22.40
N ARG A 324 19.41 -13.69 -21.96
CA ARG A 324 18.11 -13.81 -22.61
C ARG A 324 17.38 -12.46 -22.70
N GLU A 325 17.25 -11.75 -21.58
CA GLU A 325 16.60 -10.43 -21.51
C GLU A 325 17.26 -9.43 -22.47
N LYS A 326 18.59 -9.43 -22.54
CA LYS A 326 19.35 -8.55 -23.44
C LYS A 326 19.06 -8.88 -24.92
N LEU A 327 18.98 -10.16 -25.27
CA LEU A 327 18.67 -10.60 -26.65
C LEU A 327 17.23 -10.29 -27.05
N ILE A 328 16.28 -10.43 -26.13
CA ILE A 328 14.87 -10.07 -26.38
C ILE A 328 14.75 -8.56 -26.56
N THR A 329 15.36 -7.77 -25.69
CA THR A 329 15.34 -6.30 -25.78
C THR A 329 15.93 -5.79 -27.09
N GLN A 330 17.02 -6.39 -27.57
CA GLN A 330 17.66 -6.03 -28.85
C GLN A 330 16.80 -6.33 -30.09
N ARG A 331 15.83 -7.25 -30.01
CA ARG A 331 14.97 -7.62 -31.13
C ARG A 331 13.67 -6.82 -31.20
N ILE A 332 13.31 -6.15 -30.10
CA ILE A 332 12.05 -5.44 -29.93
C ILE A 332 12.24 -3.91 -30.04
N ALA A 333 13.45 -3.42 -29.77
CA ALA A 333 13.87 -2.04 -30.04
C ALA A 333 14.08 -1.79 -31.54
#